data_AF-A0A431N3M2-F1
#
_entry.id   AF-A0A431N3M2-F1
#
_cell.length_a   1.000
_cell.length_b   1.000
_cell.length_c   1.000
_cell.angle_alpha   90.00
_cell.angle_beta   90.00
_cell.angle_gamma   90.00
#
_symmetry.space_group_name_H-M   'P 1'
#
loop_
_entity.id
_entity.type
_entity.pdbx_description
1 polymer ?
#
loop_
_entity_poly.entity_id
_entity_poly.type
_entity_poly.pdbx_seq_one_letter_code
_entity_poly.pdbx_strand_id
1 'polypeptide(L)'
;MPGFLKAAVLRTTTLLRRAHADTRGSVSMMFVVLIIPLIACVGMAVDLGRAYRVQSIAQNAIDSATLAAGKAAQTNSSTPLTSATTAATNYFNTAKPTNVLSSTISFSANPTNTIFTVTGTTWVATPFLSILSRLSSGSAEAGAPSACTSKYSCLKIVNTATASIAAGGNGGSNVEVALMLDVTGSMTGSKIATLISAANDLVDTIIWTDQSQYTSRVAIAPFAPTVNVGSYFNAITGSSTTQSSQSCGWTGNWWSGWSWTCTTSNFSIGACVVDRTGTNAFTDVAPGTGNYLPSYYSATGDSSACTPSAIIQPLTSDKSALHTTINSLTAGGGTAGALGTAFAYYLLSPNWASVWGTASAPGSYSDLTTLNSNGAAKLQKYAVLMTDGDYNIMGGVGANQTTANNAALSLCTAMKNRGIVVYTVGFELQYSSAAATTMLTSCATSSSYFYDASSEAALVAAFRDIALKISSLRLTN
;
A
#
# COMPACT_ATOMS: atom_id res chain seq x y z
N MET A 1 82.71 28.27 72.65
CA MET A 1 81.31 28.69 72.42
C MET A 1 80.56 27.62 71.60
N PRO A 2 79.89 26.61 72.19
CA PRO A 2 79.12 25.61 71.43
C PRO A 2 77.61 25.57 71.75
N GLY A 3 77.05 26.62 72.36
CA GLY A 3 75.66 26.61 72.88
C GLY A 3 74.55 26.95 71.87
N PHE A 4 74.85 27.68 70.78
CA PHE A 4 73.79 28.24 69.91
C PHE A 4 73.26 27.27 68.84
N LEU A 5 74.07 26.30 68.38
CA LEU A 5 73.66 25.35 67.33
C LEU A 5 72.69 24.26 67.85
N LYS A 6 72.80 23.83 69.11
CA LYS A 6 71.89 22.83 69.69
C LYS A 6 70.46 23.36 69.91
N ALA A 7 70.32 24.64 70.26
CA ALA A 7 69.01 25.25 70.50
C ALA A 7 68.19 25.40 69.20
N ALA A 8 68.85 25.66 68.05
CA ALA A 8 68.18 25.77 66.76
C ALA A 8 67.64 24.41 66.26
N VAL A 9 68.40 23.33 66.44
CA VAL A 9 68.02 21.95 66.03
C VAL A 9 66.89 21.38 66.89
N LEU A 10 66.85 21.71 68.19
CA LEU A 10 65.76 21.31 69.08
C LEU A 10 64.46 22.08 68.79
N ARG A 11 64.54 23.34 68.36
CA ARG A 11 63.35 24.13 67.99
C ARG A 11 62.69 23.66 66.70
N THR A 12 63.47 23.28 65.69
CA THR A 12 62.97 22.76 64.40
C THR A 12 62.39 21.36 64.51
N THR A 13 63.00 20.48 65.31
CA THR A 13 62.45 19.14 65.59
C THR A 13 61.13 19.19 66.36
N THR A 14 60.96 20.15 67.27
CA THR A 14 59.71 20.35 68.02
C THR A 14 58.59 20.93 67.14
N LEU A 15 58.92 21.80 66.18
CA LEU A 15 57.96 22.32 65.19
C LEU A 15 57.50 21.24 64.20
N LEU A 16 58.41 20.40 63.71
CA LEU A 16 58.08 19.26 62.83
C LEU A 16 57.23 18.21 63.54
N ARG A 17 57.51 17.94 64.83
CA ARG A 17 56.69 17.02 65.64
C ARG A 17 55.31 17.58 65.95
N ARG A 18 55.16 18.90 66.10
CA ARG A 18 53.85 19.58 66.19
C ARG A 18 53.08 19.53 64.87
N ALA A 19 53.74 19.76 63.73
CA ALA A 19 53.12 19.65 62.41
C ALA A 19 52.66 18.21 62.10
N HIS A 20 53.41 17.20 62.53
CA HIS A 20 53.06 15.78 62.33
C HIS A 20 51.94 15.28 63.28
N ALA A 21 51.68 15.99 64.38
CA ALA A 21 50.61 15.70 65.34
C ALA A 21 49.35 16.55 65.11
N ASP A 22 49.36 17.46 64.13
CA ASP A 22 48.26 18.37 63.85
C ASP A 22 47.19 17.70 62.98
N THR A 23 46.10 17.26 63.61
CA THR A 23 44.96 16.60 62.95
C THR A 23 43.90 17.57 62.45
N ARG A 24 44.09 18.89 62.63
CA ARG A 24 43.11 19.92 62.27
C ARG A 24 42.88 20.06 60.76
N GLY A 25 43.71 19.45 59.92
CA GLY A 25 43.57 19.41 58.46
C GLY A 25 42.96 18.13 57.87
N SER A 26 42.66 17.11 58.67
CA SER A 26 42.17 15.81 58.17
C SER A 26 40.80 15.90 57.50
N VAL A 27 39.91 16.72 58.06
CA VAL A 27 38.58 17.01 57.48
C VAL A 27 38.71 17.72 56.13
N SER A 28 39.66 18.65 56.00
CA SER A 28 39.94 19.34 54.75
C SER A 28 40.43 18.38 53.67
N MET A 29 41.29 17.42 54.03
CA MET A 29 41.77 16.39 53.10
C MET A 29 40.64 15.44 52.64
N MET A 30 39.78 14.98 53.55
CA MET A 30 38.60 14.18 53.19
C MET A 30 37.63 14.96 52.30
N PHE A 31 37.39 16.24 52.61
CA PHE A 31 36.52 17.11 51.82
C PHE A 31 37.05 17.31 50.40
N VAL A 32 38.35 17.55 50.23
CA VAL A 32 38.99 17.70 48.91
C VAL A 32 38.93 16.40 48.10
N VAL A 33 39.05 15.24 48.74
CA VAL A 33 38.92 13.95 48.03
C VAL A 33 37.47 13.66 47.66
N LEU A 34 36.50 14.02 48.51
CA LEU A 34 35.07 13.81 48.27
C LEU A 34 34.44 14.80 47.27
N ILE A 35 34.99 16.01 47.14
CA ILE A 35 34.44 16.99 46.21
C ILE A 35 34.67 16.58 44.74
N ILE A 36 35.75 15.85 44.47
CA ILE A 36 36.09 15.36 43.12
C ILE A 36 35.00 14.43 42.56
N PRO A 37 34.59 13.34 43.23
CA PRO A 37 33.52 12.47 42.72
C PRO A 37 32.16 13.17 42.70
N LEU A 38 31.87 14.09 43.63
CA LEU A 38 30.63 14.89 43.61
C LEU A 38 30.53 15.77 42.37
N ILE A 39 31.60 16.50 42.05
CA ILE A 39 31.67 17.33 40.83
C ILE A 39 31.57 16.46 39.58
N ALA A 40 32.21 15.27 39.57
CA ALA A 40 32.11 14.33 38.46
C ALA A 40 30.67 13.84 38.23
N CYS A 41 29.93 13.52 39.30
CA CYS A 41 28.52 13.12 39.20
C CYS A 41 27.62 14.25 38.66
N VAL A 42 27.81 15.48 39.15
CA VAL A 42 27.07 16.65 38.65
C VAL A 42 27.40 16.93 37.18
N GLY A 43 28.68 16.88 36.82
CA GLY A 43 29.13 17.05 35.43
C GLY A 43 28.54 16.00 34.49
N MET A 44 28.51 14.73 34.93
CA MET A 44 27.87 13.65 34.18
C MET A 44 26.37 13.87 33.99
N ALA A 45 25.67 14.34 35.03
CA ALA A 45 24.24 14.63 34.95
C ALA A 45 23.93 15.75 33.94
N VAL A 46 24.78 16.80 33.88
CA VAL A 46 24.64 17.90 32.92
C VAL A 46 24.89 17.41 31.48
N ASP A 47 25.96 16.64 31.25
CA ASP A 47 26.29 16.11 29.93
C ASP A 47 25.19 15.16 29.41
N LEU A 48 24.68 14.27 30.27
CA LEU A 48 23.58 13.37 29.93
C LEU A 48 22.27 14.14 29.70
N GLY A 49 21.95 15.13 30.53
CA GLY A 49 20.77 15.98 30.33
C GLY A 49 20.79 16.70 28.99
N ARG A 50 21.94 17.21 28.58
CA ARG A 50 22.12 17.81 27.26
C ARG A 50 22.00 16.78 26.14
N ALA A 51 22.58 15.59 26.30
CA ALA A 51 22.47 14.51 25.33
C ALA A 51 21.01 14.08 25.11
N TYR A 52 20.24 13.88 26.18
CA TYR A 52 18.82 13.51 26.09
C TYR A 52 17.98 14.60 25.39
N ARG A 53 18.26 15.88 25.66
CA ARG A 53 17.60 16.98 24.95
C ARG A 53 17.92 16.95 23.46
N VAL A 54 19.17 16.72 23.08
CA VAL A 54 19.57 16.60 21.67
C VAL A 54 18.92 15.38 21.03
N GLN A 55 18.84 14.25 21.73
CA GLN A 55 18.19 13.03 21.23
C GLN A 55 16.71 13.27 20.89
N SER A 56 15.97 13.98 21.75
CA SER A 56 14.57 14.31 21.49
C SER A 56 14.40 15.22 20.26
N ILE A 57 15.25 16.24 20.11
CA ILE A 57 15.22 17.14 18.94
C ILE A 57 15.63 16.40 17.66
N ALA A 58 16.66 15.56 17.75
CA ALA A 58 17.14 14.75 16.62
C ALA A 58 16.07 13.76 16.16
N GLN A 59 15.33 13.13 17.08
CA GLN A 59 14.20 12.27 16.73
C GLN A 59 13.11 13.05 15.98
N ASN A 60 12.66 14.19 16.51
CA ASN A 60 11.66 15.02 15.83
C ASN A 60 12.13 15.49 14.44
N ALA A 61 13.41 15.85 14.31
CA ALA A 61 13.99 16.25 13.03
C ALA A 61 13.98 15.09 12.03
N ILE A 62 14.33 13.88 12.44
CA ILE A 62 14.32 12.68 11.60
C ILE A 62 12.90 12.28 11.23
N ASP A 63 11.94 12.34 12.15
CA ASP A 63 10.54 12.01 11.86
C ASP A 63 10.00 12.95 10.78
N SER A 64 10.27 14.26 10.90
CA SER A 64 9.88 15.26 9.89
C SER A 64 10.59 15.05 8.54
N ALA A 65 11.88 14.69 8.55
CA ALA A 65 12.66 14.42 7.35
C ALA A 65 12.18 13.15 6.64
N THR A 66 11.87 12.10 7.40
CA THR A 66 11.39 10.81 6.91
C THR A 66 9.98 10.96 6.34
N LEU A 67 9.15 11.81 6.95
CA LEU A 67 7.82 12.15 6.44
C LEU A 67 7.90 12.89 5.11
N ALA A 68 8.77 13.90 5.04
CA ALA A 68 9.01 14.66 3.82
C ALA A 68 9.59 13.77 2.71
N ALA A 69 10.48 12.84 3.05
CA ALA A 69 11.04 11.86 2.13
C ALA A 69 9.93 10.98 1.51
N GLY A 70 9.09 10.39 2.38
CA GLY A 70 7.97 9.57 1.95
C GLY A 70 6.97 10.34 1.09
N LYS A 71 6.65 11.59 1.46
CA LYS A 71 5.74 12.42 0.67
C LYS A 71 6.31 12.80 -0.69
N ALA A 72 7.59 13.17 -0.76
CA ALA A 72 8.25 13.54 -2.01
C ALA A 72 8.39 12.36 -2.97
N ALA A 73 8.61 11.14 -2.45
CA ALA A 73 8.58 9.92 -3.24
C ALA A 73 7.18 9.61 -3.78
N GLN A 74 6.11 9.91 -3.04
CA GLN A 74 4.74 9.75 -3.55
C GLN A 74 4.41 10.70 -4.72
N THR A 75 4.92 11.94 -4.69
CA THR A 75 4.56 12.95 -5.70
C THR A 75 5.38 12.86 -6.99
N ASN A 76 6.49 12.11 -7.02
CA ASN A 76 7.41 12.06 -8.15
C ASN A 76 7.66 10.63 -8.63
N SER A 77 6.84 10.17 -9.58
CA SER A 77 6.84 8.78 -10.07
C SER A 77 8.04 8.39 -10.96
N SER A 78 8.82 9.36 -11.44
CA SER A 78 9.95 9.14 -12.37
C SER A 78 11.32 9.01 -11.68
N THR A 79 11.52 9.63 -10.51
CA THR A 79 12.77 9.56 -9.71
C THR A 79 12.49 9.57 -8.20
N PRO A 80 11.81 8.54 -7.67
CA PRO A 80 11.33 8.52 -6.28
C PRO A 80 12.48 8.59 -5.25
N LEU A 81 13.63 7.97 -5.54
CA LEU A 81 14.77 7.94 -4.61
C LEU A 81 15.46 9.31 -4.46
N THR A 82 15.72 10.00 -5.57
CA THR A 82 16.41 11.29 -5.58
C THR A 82 15.55 12.37 -4.95
N SER A 83 14.26 12.42 -5.30
CA SER A 83 13.30 13.36 -4.74
C SER A 83 13.10 13.16 -3.23
N ALA A 84 12.98 11.91 -2.77
CA ALA A 84 12.92 11.58 -1.34
C ALA A 84 14.17 12.03 -0.58
N THR A 85 15.36 11.74 -1.12
CA THR A 85 16.63 12.10 -0.49
C THR A 85 16.80 13.62 -0.37
N THR A 86 16.47 14.37 -1.43
CA THR A 86 16.53 15.84 -1.42
C THR A 86 15.55 16.44 -0.41
N ALA A 87 14.30 15.97 -0.39
CA ALA A 87 13.29 16.43 0.56
C ALA A 87 13.71 16.13 2.02
N ALA A 88 14.14 14.90 2.30
CA ALA A 88 14.64 14.52 3.62
C ALA A 88 15.78 15.43 4.09
N THR A 89 16.74 15.70 3.20
CA THR A 89 17.91 16.54 3.50
C THR A 89 17.51 17.98 3.80
N ASN A 90 16.57 18.56 3.05
CA ASN A 90 16.11 19.94 3.27
C ASN A 90 15.37 20.10 4.60
N TYR A 91 14.45 19.17 4.90
CA TYR A 91 13.69 19.20 6.15
C TYR A 91 14.59 18.91 7.36
N PHE A 92 15.47 17.92 7.26
CA PHE A 92 16.44 17.64 8.32
C PHE A 92 17.37 18.83 8.58
N ASN A 93 17.91 19.47 7.54
CA ASN A 93 18.80 20.62 7.72
C ASN A 93 18.12 21.82 8.38
N THR A 94 16.80 21.93 8.26
CA THR A 94 16.00 22.96 8.91
C THR A 94 15.69 22.61 10.37
N ALA A 95 15.38 21.34 10.65
CA ALA A 95 14.96 20.87 11.97
C ALA A 95 16.11 20.37 12.87
N LYS A 96 17.33 20.21 12.34
CA LYS A 96 18.47 19.64 13.07
C LYS A 96 18.82 20.44 14.32
N PRO A 97 19.32 19.79 15.38
CA PRO A 97 19.79 20.49 16.57
C PRO A 97 20.96 21.44 16.25
N THR A 98 20.88 22.69 16.72
CA THR A 98 21.80 23.79 16.35
C THR A 98 23.00 23.98 17.29
N ASN A 99 23.19 23.11 18.28
CA ASN A 99 24.28 23.20 19.28
C ASN A 99 25.00 21.86 19.46
N VAL A 100 25.40 21.25 18.36
CA VAL A 100 26.05 19.92 18.28
C VAL A 100 27.28 20.01 17.39
N LEU A 101 28.21 19.06 17.50
CA LEU A 101 29.47 19.09 16.76
C LEU A 101 29.30 18.69 15.29
N SER A 102 28.43 17.73 15.05
CA SER A 102 28.02 17.32 13.71
C SER A 102 26.66 16.62 13.80
N SER A 103 25.84 16.81 12.79
CA SER A 103 24.57 16.12 12.62
C SER A 103 24.38 15.84 11.13
N THR A 104 24.40 14.57 10.77
CA THR A 104 24.28 14.10 9.39
C THR A 104 23.17 13.07 9.29
N ILE A 105 22.61 12.92 8.09
CA ILE A 105 21.68 11.83 7.76
C ILE A 105 22.30 10.93 6.70
N SER A 106 21.99 9.65 6.79
CA SER A 106 22.15 8.70 5.71
C SER A 106 20.78 8.16 5.30
N PHE A 107 20.69 7.77 4.04
CA PHE A 107 19.47 7.29 3.43
C PHE A 107 19.69 5.90 2.86
N SER A 108 18.75 5.00 3.09
CA SER A 108 18.73 3.66 2.52
C SER A 108 17.32 3.36 2.02
N ALA A 109 17.20 2.73 0.85
CA ALA A 109 15.93 2.30 0.29
C ALA A 109 15.95 0.79 0.01
N ASN A 110 14.79 0.15 0.13
CA ASN A 110 14.59 -1.21 -0.37
C ASN A 110 14.71 -1.23 -1.91
N PRO A 111 15.16 -2.34 -2.54
CA PRO A 111 15.18 -2.51 -4.01
C PRO A 111 13.90 -2.08 -4.75
N THR A 112 12.74 -2.17 -4.10
CA THR A 112 11.44 -1.78 -4.67
C THR A 112 11.08 -0.30 -4.49
N ASN A 113 11.92 0.52 -3.84
CA ASN A 113 11.66 1.93 -3.50
C ASN A 113 10.36 2.19 -2.73
N THR A 114 9.86 1.19 -2.02
CA THR A 114 8.64 1.27 -1.19
C THR A 114 8.94 1.55 0.28
N ILE A 115 10.16 1.26 0.75
CA ILE A 115 10.59 1.49 2.12
C ILE A 115 11.85 2.36 2.10
N PHE A 116 11.79 3.47 2.83
CA PHE A 116 12.86 4.45 2.98
C PHE A 116 13.27 4.53 4.45
N THR A 117 14.52 4.19 4.72
CA THR A 117 15.13 4.27 6.04
C THR A 117 16.04 5.50 6.09
N VAL A 118 15.72 6.41 7.01
CA VAL A 118 16.53 7.59 7.31
C VAL A 118 17.22 7.36 8.64
N THR A 119 18.55 7.40 8.63
CA THR A 119 19.35 7.27 9.85
C THR A 119 20.07 8.59 10.10
N GLY A 120 19.73 9.27 11.19
CA GLY A 120 20.44 10.46 11.63
C GLY A 120 21.50 10.12 12.66
N THR A 121 22.72 10.61 12.43
CA THR A 121 23.85 10.50 13.37
C THR A 121 24.19 11.89 13.88
N THR A 122 24.10 12.09 15.19
CA THR A 122 24.42 13.37 15.84
C THR A 122 25.51 13.18 16.91
N TRP A 123 26.47 14.08 16.93
CA TRP A 123 27.60 14.09 17.87
C TRP A 123 27.48 15.25 18.85
N VAL A 124 27.39 14.95 20.15
CA VAL A 124 27.26 15.95 21.22
C VAL A 124 28.56 16.02 22.00
N ALA A 125 29.10 17.23 22.20
CA ALA A 125 30.27 17.42 23.05
C ALA A 125 29.93 17.17 24.53
N THR A 126 30.77 16.39 25.22
CA THR A 126 30.62 16.03 26.64
C THR A 126 31.84 16.51 27.45
N PRO A 127 31.91 17.82 27.77
CA PRO A 127 33.09 18.41 28.41
C PRO A 127 33.41 17.82 29.79
N PHE A 128 32.42 17.39 30.57
CA PHE A 128 32.66 16.86 31.91
C PHE A 128 33.07 15.38 31.89
N LEU A 129 32.45 14.57 31.01
CA LEU A 129 32.88 13.18 30.77
C LEU A 129 34.29 13.09 30.17
N SER A 130 34.76 14.14 29.49
CA SER A 130 36.12 14.19 28.94
C SER A 130 37.23 14.07 30.00
N ILE A 131 36.95 14.45 31.25
CA ILE A 131 37.89 14.35 32.38
C ILE A 131 38.03 12.88 32.80
N LEU A 132 36.92 12.15 32.87
CA LEU A 132 36.89 10.73 33.23
C LEU A 132 37.49 9.87 32.10
N SER A 133 37.30 10.27 30.85
CA SER A 133 37.78 9.51 29.70
C SER A 133 39.30 9.46 29.54
N ARG A 134 40.03 10.39 30.17
CA ARG A 134 41.51 10.37 30.17
C ARG A 134 42.10 9.22 31.00
N LEU A 135 41.28 8.51 31.78
CA LEU A 135 41.71 7.44 32.68
C LEU A 135 41.62 6.02 32.07
N SER A 136 40.94 5.82 30.93
CA SER A 136 40.62 4.47 30.41
C SER A 136 41.11 4.19 28.98
N SER A 137 41.83 3.11 28.74
CA SER A 137 42.22 2.39 27.49
C SER A 137 41.52 2.47 26.12
N GLY A 138 40.57 3.35 25.78
CA GLY A 138 39.81 3.27 24.50
C GLY A 138 40.39 4.01 23.28
N SER A 139 39.99 3.59 22.07
CA SER A 139 40.11 4.35 20.82
C SER A 139 38.82 5.15 20.53
N ALA A 140 38.90 6.16 19.64
CA ALA A 140 37.72 6.93 19.23
C ALA A 140 36.75 6.05 18.40
N GLU A 141 35.45 6.26 18.59
CA GLU A 141 34.42 5.53 17.85
C GLU A 141 34.42 5.92 16.36
N ALA A 142 34.17 4.95 15.46
CA ALA A 142 34.22 5.15 14.02
C ALA A 142 33.24 6.25 13.56
N GLY A 143 33.74 7.22 12.78
CA GLY A 143 32.97 8.34 12.24
C GLY A 143 32.89 9.59 13.14
N ALA A 144 33.64 9.64 14.24
CA ALA A 144 33.71 10.82 15.10
C ALA A 144 34.41 12.02 14.41
N PRO A 145 33.89 13.25 14.55
CA PRO A 145 34.55 14.47 14.07
C PRO A 145 35.95 14.66 14.67
N SER A 146 36.84 15.41 14.00
CA SER A 146 38.20 15.72 14.50
C SER A 146 38.20 16.46 15.84
N ALA A 147 37.12 17.21 16.13
CA ALA A 147 36.88 17.85 17.43
C ALA A 147 36.64 16.84 18.57
N CYS A 148 36.36 15.57 18.24
CA CYS A 148 36.17 14.45 19.17
C CYS A 148 37.46 13.62 19.33
N THR A 149 38.61 14.27 19.40
CA THR A 149 39.91 13.59 19.47
C THR A 149 40.11 12.90 20.84
N SER A 150 39.79 11.61 20.86
CA SER A 150 40.00 10.56 21.88
C SER A 150 39.02 10.40 23.06
N LYS A 151 38.88 9.11 23.40
CA LYS A 151 38.26 8.40 24.53
C LYS A 151 36.79 8.68 24.85
N TYR A 152 36.34 9.80 25.42
CA TYR A 152 34.90 10.14 25.55
C TYR A 152 34.67 11.65 25.64
N SER A 153 35.12 12.38 24.62
CA SER A 153 34.87 13.83 24.51
C SER A 153 33.53 14.16 23.84
N CYS A 154 32.88 13.16 23.24
CA CYS A 154 31.62 13.28 22.54
C CYS A 154 30.75 12.03 22.72
N LEU A 155 29.44 12.20 22.74
CA LEU A 155 28.47 11.11 22.68
C LEU A 155 27.86 11.03 21.27
N LYS A 156 27.86 9.83 20.70
CA LYS A 156 27.15 9.52 19.45
C LYS A 156 25.70 9.19 19.76
N ILE A 157 24.79 9.86 19.08
CA ILE A 157 23.35 9.57 19.12
C ILE A 157 22.96 9.13 17.71
N VAL A 158 22.45 7.90 17.60
CA VAL A 158 21.91 7.36 16.36
C VAL A 158 20.41 7.21 16.54
N ASN A 159 19.65 7.86 15.67
CA ASN A 159 18.22 7.75 15.60
C ASN A 159 17.87 7.27 14.19
N THR A 160 16.93 6.34 14.09
CA THR A 160 16.48 5.78 12.82
C THR A 160 14.98 6.01 12.73
N ALA A 161 14.48 6.38 11.57
CA ALA A 161 13.08 6.30 11.25
C ALA A 161 12.91 5.71 9.85
N THR A 162 11.80 5.02 9.66
CA THR A 162 11.47 4.35 8.40
C THR A 162 10.14 4.88 7.89
N ALA A 163 10.10 5.36 6.66
CA ALA A 163 8.87 5.64 5.93
C ALA A 163 8.61 4.47 4.98
N SER A 164 7.42 3.86 5.08
CA SER A 164 6.96 2.90 4.09
C SER A 164 5.83 3.50 3.26
N ILE A 165 6.03 3.54 1.94
CA ILE A 165 4.99 3.67 0.93
C ILE A 165 4.44 2.26 0.68
N ALA A 166 3.39 1.90 1.39
CA ALA A 166 2.65 0.66 1.16
C ALA A 166 1.16 1.01 1.13
N ALA A 167 0.44 0.62 0.08
CA ALA A 167 -1.02 0.68 0.13
C ALA A 167 -1.55 -0.45 1.00
N GLY A 168 -2.71 -0.16 1.60
CA GLY A 168 -3.40 -1.12 2.45
C GLY A 168 -3.14 -1.02 3.95
N GLY A 169 -2.26 -0.10 4.40
CA GLY A 169 -1.77 -0.15 5.77
C GLY A 169 -2.27 0.88 6.77
N ASN A 170 -2.69 2.11 6.41
CA ASN A 170 -2.92 3.11 7.48
C ASN A 170 -3.62 4.46 7.17
N GLY A 171 -4.87 4.44 6.72
CA GLY A 171 -5.84 5.40 7.28
C GLY A 171 -6.24 5.04 8.72
N GLY A 172 -5.83 3.86 9.19
CA GLY A 172 -6.54 3.06 10.17
C GLY A 172 -7.72 2.28 9.55
N SER A 173 -7.78 2.20 8.23
CA SER A 173 -8.89 1.62 7.48
C SER A 173 -8.44 0.35 6.79
N ASN A 174 -9.30 -0.68 6.82
CA ASN A 174 -9.22 -1.78 5.87
C ASN A 174 -9.42 -1.22 4.45
N VAL A 175 -8.77 -1.81 3.46
CA VAL A 175 -8.84 -1.40 2.06
C VAL A 175 -9.30 -2.56 1.20
N GLU A 176 -10.31 -2.31 0.39
CA GLU A 176 -10.82 -3.26 -0.60
C GLU A 176 -10.83 -2.59 -1.98
N VAL A 177 -10.17 -3.23 -2.94
CA VAL A 177 -10.02 -2.68 -4.29
C VAL A 177 -10.56 -3.69 -5.30
N ALA A 178 -11.41 -3.27 -6.22
CA ALA A 178 -11.79 -4.09 -7.37
C ALA A 178 -11.26 -3.48 -8.67
N LEU A 179 -10.56 -4.30 -9.44
CA LEU A 179 -9.99 -3.94 -10.74
C LEU A 179 -10.89 -4.49 -11.85
N MET A 180 -11.58 -3.62 -12.56
CA MET A 180 -12.21 -3.96 -13.84
C MET A 180 -11.18 -3.77 -14.94
N LEU A 181 -10.77 -4.89 -15.55
CA LEU A 181 -9.72 -4.93 -16.56
C LEU A 181 -10.31 -5.29 -17.91
N ASP A 182 -10.25 -4.34 -18.85
CA ASP A 182 -10.63 -4.55 -20.24
C ASP A 182 -9.60 -5.45 -20.92
N VAL A 183 -10.04 -6.62 -21.34
CA VAL A 183 -9.24 -7.60 -22.08
C VAL A 183 -9.89 -7.91 -23.43
N THR A 184 -10.45 -6.89 -24.07
CA THR A 184 -11.12 -7.00 -25.37
C THR A 184 -10.12 -7.06 -26.51
N GLY A 185 -10.60 -7.35 -27.72
CA GLY A 185 -9.74 -7.53 -28.90
C GLY A 185 -8.83 -6.34 -29.21
N SER A 186 -9.25 -5.10 -28.89
CA SER A 186 -8.44 -3.88 -29.06
C SER A 186 -7.19 -3.84 -28.19
N MET A 187 -7.18 -4.60 -27.08
CA MET A 187 -6.05 -4.72 -26.16
C MET A 187 -4.98 -5.71 -26.62
N THR A 188 -5.13 -6.37 -27.78
CA THR A 188 -4.17 -7.36 -28.27
C THR A 188 -2.79 -6.71 -28.54
N GLY A 189 -1.72 -7.49 -28.36
CA GLY A 189 -0.35 -7.04 -28.64
C GLY A 189 0.35 -6.49 -27.38
N SER A 190 1.04 -5.35 -27.50
CA SER A 190 1.79 -4.75 -26.40
C SER A 190 0.89 -4.15 -25.32
N LYS A 191 -0.32 -3.69 -25.69
CA LYS A 191 -1.33 -3.13 -24.78
C LYS A 191 -1.67 -4.04 -23.59
N ILE A 192 -2.04 -5.30 -23.85
CA ILE A 192 -2.35 -6.27 -22.79
C ILE A 192 -1.11 -6.58 -21.94
N ALA A 193 0.08 -6.67 -22.52
CA ALA A 193 1.32 -6.90 -21.77
C ALA A 193 1.62 -5.73 -20.81
N THR A 194 1.41 -4.50 -21.25
CA THR A 194 1.55 -3.30 -20.42
C THR A 194 0.47 -3.23 -19.34
N LEU A 195 -0.78 -3.59 -19.64
CA LEU A 195 -1.83 -3.70 -18.63
C LEU A 195 -1.47 -4.74 -17.55
N ILE A 196 -0.98 -5.91 -17.95
CA ILE A 196 -0.51 -6.97 -17.04
C ILE A 196 0.58 -6.43 -16.11
N SER A 197 1.59 -5.74 -16.67
CA SER A 197 2.67 -5.13 -15.89
C SER A 197 2.15 -4.06 -14.91
N ALA A 198 1.30 -3.15 -15.37
CA ALA A 198 0.71 -2.08 -14.58
C ALA A 198 -0.20 -2.61 -13.45
N ALA A 199 -1.00 -3.63 -13.72
CA ALA A 199 -1.88 -4.26 -12.74
C ALA A 199 -1.06 -5.02 -11.68
N ASN A 200 0.02 -5.70 -12.08
CA ASN A 200 0.93 -6.35 -11.13
C ASN A 200 1.61 -5.32 -10.20
N ASP A 201 2.12 -4.21 -10.74
CA ASP A 201 2.72 -3.12 -9.94
C ASP A 201 1.71 -2.52 -8.94
N LEU A 202 0.47 -2.33 -9.38
CA LEU A 202 -0.62 -1.88 -8.51
C LEU A 202 -0.91 -2.89 -7.39
N VAL A 203 -1.05 -4.18 -7.70
CA VAL A 203 -1.26 -5.23 -6.69
C VAL A 203 -0.10 -5.28 -5.69
N ASP A 204 1.12 -5.17 -6.18
CA ASP A 204 2.30 -5.22 -5.34
C ASP A 204 2.39 -4.04 -4.37
N THR A 205 1.96 -2.87 -4.84
CA THR A 205 1.86 -1.65 -4.04
C THR A 205 0.70 -1.73 -3.05
N ILE A 206 -0.45 -2.30 -3.44
CA ILE A 206 -1.67 -2.33 -2.63
C ILE A 206 -1.70 -3.41 -1.56
N ILE A 207 -1.17 -4.59 -1.86
CA ILE A 207 -1.15 -5.67 -0.89
C ILE A 207 0.14 -5.57 -0.07
N TRP A 208 0.01 -5.15 1.19
CA TRP A 208 1.12 -5.11 2.14
C TRP A 208 1.30 -6.46 2.86
N THR A 209 2.48 -6.69 3.44
CA THR A 209 2.88 -8.01 3.96
C THR A 209 2.30 -8.34 5.33
N ASP A 210 2.25 -7.37 6.23
CA ASP A 210 1.55 -7.53 7.51
C ASP A 210 0.06 -7.29 7.27
N GLN A 211 -0.82 -8.12 7.83
CA GLN A 211 -2.28 -7.99 7.69
C GLN A 211 -2.95 -8.04 9.07
N SER A 212 -2.17 -7.90 10.14
CA SER A 212 -2.59 -8.16 11.52
C SER A 212 -3.48 -7.06 12.11
N GLN A 213 -3.28 -5.81 11.67
CA GLN A 213 -4.03 -4.65 12.16
C GLN A 213 -5.07 -4.16 11.17
N TYR A 214 -4.71 -4.08 9.88
CA TYR A 214 -5.59 -3.65 8.80
C TYR A 214 -5.44 -4.58 7.61
N THR A 215 -6.54 -4.88 6.94
CA THR A 215 -6.51 -5.77 5.78
C THR A 215 -6.48 -4.97 4.50
N SER A 216 -5.67 -5.42 3.54
CA SER A 216 -5.71 -4.96 2.15
C SER A 216 -6.05 -6.12 1.25
N ARG A 217 -7.12 -5.99 0.47
CA ARG A 217 -7.60 -7.04 -0.41
C ARG A 217 -7.92 -6.47 -1.78
N VAL A 218 -7.53 -7.20 -2.82
CA VAL A 218 -7.79 -6.85 -4.21
C VAL A 218 -8.66 -7.94 -4.83
N ALA A 219 -9.60 -7.52 -5.68
CA ALA A 219 -10.40 -8.37 -6.55
C ALA A 219 -10.16 -7.97 -8.00
N ILE A 220 -10.31 -8.92 -8.92
CA ILE A 220 -10.03 -8.72 -10.35
C ILE A 220 -11.22 -9.23 -11.16
N ALA A 221 -11.77 -8.35 -11.98
CA ALA A 221 -12.84 -8.61 -12.94
C ALA A 221 -12.31 -8.39 -14.37
N PRO A 222 -11.68 -9.41 -14.98
CA PRO A 222 -11.43 -9.37 -16.41
C PRO A 222 -12.75 -9.45 -17.16
N PHE A 223 -12.94 -8.57 -18.14
CA PHE A 223 -14.14 -8.59 -18.96
C PHE A 223 -13.80 -8.40 -20.44
N ALA A 224 -14.67 -8.97 -21.27
CA ALA A 224 -14.70 -8.73 -22.70
C ALA A 224 -16.17 -8.78 -23.16
N PRO A 225 -16.66 -9.64 -24.09
CA PRO A 225 -18.11 -9.76 -24.31
C PRO A 225 -18.87 -10.37 -23.12
N THR A 226 -18.16 -11.13 -22.28
CA THR A 226 -18.71 -11.83 -21.12
C THR A 226 -17.77 -11.67 -19.94
N VAL A 227 -18.21 -12.12 -18.77
CA VAL A 227 -17.34 -12.33 -17.60
C VAL A 227 -17.36 -13.81 -17.23
N ASN A 228 -16.18 -14.44 -17.15
CA ASN A 228 -16.05 -15.83 -16.75
C ASN A 228 -16.04 -15.93 -15.22
N VAL A 229 -17.06 -16.58 -14.67
CA VAL A 229 -17.25 -16.71 -13.22
C VAL A 229 -16.80 -18.06 -12.66
N GLY A 230 -16.31 -18.97 -13.51
CA GLY A 230 -15.74 -20.25 -13.08
C GLY A 230 -16.66 -21.05 -12.16
N SER A 231 -16.14 -21.45 -10.99
CA SER A 231 -16.88 -22.23 -9.99
C SER A 231 -18.09 -21.49 -9.38
N TYR A 232 -18.16 -20.16 -9.49
CA TYR A 232 -19.27 -19.37 -8.98
C TYR A 232 -20.50 -19.38 -9.90
N PHE A 233 -20.41 -20.05 -11.06
CA PHE A 233 -21.46 -20.06 -12.07
C PHE A 233 -22.84 -20.45 -11.54
N ASN A 234 -22.93 -21.52 -10.75
CA ASN A 234 -24.21 -21.98 -10.22
C ASN A 234 -24.82 -20.99 -9.22
N ALA A 235 -23.99 -20.42 -8.33
CA ALA A 235 -24.44 -19.43 -7.35
C ALA A 235 -24.97 -18.15 -8.03
N ILE A 236 -24.36 -17.75 -9.16
CA ILE A 236 -24.69 -16.50 -9.87
C ILE A 236 -25.87 -16.66 -10.84
N THR A 237 -26.03 -17.83 -11.46
CA THR A 237 -27.03 -18.06 -12.53
C THR A 237 -28.19 -18.96 -12.11
N GLY A 238 -28.05 -19.69 -10.99
CA GLY A 238 -28.98 -20.77 -10.63
C GLY A 238 -28.95 -21.97 -11.59
N SER A 239 -28.01 -21.99 -12.53
CA SER A 239 -27.92 -22.97 -13.62
C SER A 239 -26.63 -23.82 -13.52
N SER A 240 -26.60 -24.95 -14.23
CA SER A 240 -25.40 -25.80 -14.36
C SER A 240 -24.65 -25.47 -15.65
N THR A 241 -23.34 -25.67 -15.68
CA THR A 241 -22.57 -25.62 -16.95
C THR A 241 -22.82 -26.85 -17.81
N THR A 242 -23.39 -27.91 -17.26
CA THR A 242 -23.90 -29.05 -18.03
C THR A 242 -25.36 -28.81 -18.37
N GLN A 243 -25.65 -28.67 -19.66
CA GLN A 243 -26.98 -28.47 -20.21
C GLN A 243 -27.47 -29.75 -20.89
N SER A 244 -28.78 -29.91 -20.95
CA SER A 244 -29.43 -30.99 -21.71
C SER A 244 -30.35 -30.38 -22.75
N SER A 245 -30.26 -30.89 -23.98
CA SER A 245 -31.21 -30.58 -25.05
C SER A 245 -31.92 -31.86 -25.47
N GLN A 246 -33.22 -31.76 -25.69
CA GLN A 246 -34.04 -32.86 -26.20
C GLN A 246 -34.43 -32.56 -27.63
N SER A 247 -34.07 -33.45 -28.55
CA SER A 247 -34.51 -33.41 -29.94
C SER A 247 -35.43 -34.60 -30.20
N CYS A 248 -36.61 -34.33 -30.76
CA CYS A 248 -37.57 -35.36 -31.13
C CYS A 248 -37.75 -35.36 -32.64
N GLY A 249 -37.82 -36.55 -33.23
CA GLY A 249 -38.02 -36.70 -34.65
C GLY A 249 -38.41 -38.11 -35.05
N TRP A 250 -38.87 -38.24 -36.30
CA TRP A 250 -39.09 -39.54 -36.90
C TRP A 250 -37.75 -40.18 -37.21
N THR A 251 -37.48 -41.31 -36.57
CA THR A 251 -36.32 -42.16 -36.84
C THR A 251 -36.80 -43.50 -37.34
N GLY A 252 -36.24 -43.96 -38.45
CA GLY A 252 -36.61 -45.24 -39.04
C GLY A 252 -36.06 -45.40 -40.44
N ASN A 253 -36.37 -46.53 -41.06
CA ASN A 253 -36.08 -46.77 -42.46
C ASN A 253 -37.26 -47.50 -43.13
N TRP A 254 -37.21 -47.58 -44.46
CA TRP A 254 -38.30 -48.10 -45.28
C TRP A 254 -38.65 -49.58 -45.01
N TRP A 255 -37.74 -50.37 -44.41
CA TRP A 255 -37.97 -51.78 -44.11
C TRP A 255 -38.30 -52.08 -42.64
N SER A 256 -37.98 -51.18 -41.71
CA SER A 256 -38.25 -51.34 -40.27
C SER A 256 -39.39 -50.47 -39.73
N GLY A 257 -39.97 -49.61 -40.57
CA GLY A 257 -40.98 -48.64 -40.16
C GLY A 257 -40.37 -47.40 -39.50
N TRP A 258 -41.18 -46.33 -39.46
CA TRP A 258 -40.83 -45.06 -38.83
C TRP A 258 -41.36 -45.04 -37.39
N SER A 259 -40.54 -44.56 -36.45
CA SER A 259 -40.91 -44.37 -35.05
C SER A 259 -40.59 -42.95 -34.61
N TRP A 260 -41.47 -42.34 -33.81
CA TRP A 260 -41.19 -41.04 -33.20
C TRP A 260 -40.33 -41.28 -31.96
N THR A 261 -39.07 -40.81 -32.00
CA THR A 261 -38.14 -40.96 -30.87
C THR A 261 -37.65 -39.59 -30.42
N CYS A 262 -37.36 -39.49 -29.13
CA CYS A 262 -36.74 -38.32 -28.54
C CYS A 262 -35.38 -38.71 -27.97
N THR A 263 -34.32 -38.02 -28.40
CA THR A 263 -32.96 -38.21 -27.90
C THR A 263 -32.60 -37.02 -27.03
N THR A 264 -32.04 -37.30 -25.85
CA THR A 264 -31.49 -36.26 -24.97
C THR A 264 -29.98 -36.25 -25.11
N SER A 265 -29.40 -35.11 -25.47
CA SER A 265 -27.97 -34.89 -25.55
C SER A 265 -27.52 -33.93 -24.45
N ASN A 266 -26.48 -34.32 -23.71
CA ASN A 266 -25.84 -33.45 -22.73
C ASN A 266 -24.64 -32.76 -23.38
N PHE A 267 -24.48 -31.47 -23.13
CA PHE A 267 -23.35 -30.68 -23.59
C PHE A 267 -22.93 -29.69 -22.51
N SER A 268 -21.68 -29.23 -22.58
CA SER A 268 -21.13 -28.27 -21.63
C SER A 268 -21.08 -26.88 -22.25
N ILE A 269 -21.51 -25.88 -21.49
CA ILE A 269 -21.41 -24.46 -21.84
C ILE A 269 -20.29 -23.79 -21.05
N GLY A 270 -19.78 -22.68 -21.56
CA GLY A 270 -18.84 -21.83 -20.82
C GLY A 270 -19.47 -21.29 -19.53
N ALA A 271 -18.66 -21.16 -18.47
CA ALA A 271 -19.05 -20.59 -17.18
C ALA A 271 -19.11 -19.05 -17.21
N CYS A 272 -19.72 -18.48 -18.26
CA CYS A 272 -19.73 -17.04 -18.52
C CYS A 272 -21.12 -16.48 -18.37
N VAL A 273 -21.19 -15.27 -17.83
CA VAL A 273 -22.43 -14.54 -17.62
C VAL A 273 -22.41 -13.23 -18.40
N VAL A 274 -23.60 -12.66 -18.56
CA VAL A 274 -23.84 -11.40 -19.24
C VAL A 274 -24.62 -10.43 -18.34
N ASP A 275 -24.88 -9.22 -18.84
CA ASP A 275 -25.57 -8.17 -18.09
C ASP A 275 -26.90 -8.63 -17.52
N ARG A 276 -27.17 -8.21 -16.27
CA ARG A 276 -28.46 -8.41 -15.63
C ARG A 276 -29.51 -7.52 -16.31
N THR A 277 -30.73 -8.03 -16.44
CA THR A 277 -31.88 -7.28 -16.95
C THR A 277 -32.92 -7.03 -15.84
N GLY A 278 -33.93 -6.22 -16.13
CA GLY A 278 -35.02 -5.94 -15.19
C GLY A 278 -34.68 -4.88 -14.12
N THR A 279 -35.46 -4.87 -13.04
CA THR A 279 -35.42 -3.80 -12.02
C THR A 279 -34.11 -3.71 -11.25
N ASN A 280 -33.37 -4.82 -11.16
CA ASN A 280 -32.12 -4.91 -10.42
C ASN A 280 -30.87 -4.84 -11.33
N ALA A 281 -31.05 -4.48 -12.61
CA ALA A 281 -29.97 -4.44 -13.62
C ALA A 281 -28.75 -3.61 -13.18
N PHE A 282 -28.97 -2.51 -12.45
CA PHE A 282 -27.91 -1.58 -12.02
C PHE A 282 -27.74 -1.52 -10.50
N THR A 283 -28.09 -2.61 -9.80
CA THR A 283 -28.05 -2.71 -8.34
C THR A 283 -27.13 -3.82 -7.90
N ASP A 284 -26.66 -3.78 -6.65
CA ASP A 284 -25.86 -4.82 -6.04
C ASP A 284 -26.68 -5.91 -5.34
N VAL A 285 -27.97 -6.06 -5.68
CA VAL A 285 -28.79 -7.15 -5.14
C VAL A 285 -28.14 -8.49 -5.47
N ALA A 286 -28.01 -9.34 -4.46
CA ALA A 286 -27.38 -10.65 -4.56
C ALA A 286 -28.14 -11.56 -5.55
N PRO A 287 -27.45 -12.46 -6.27
CA PRO A 287 -28.10 -13.49 -7.06
C PRO A 287 -28.98 -14.39 -6.18
N GLY A 288 -30.12 -14.78 -6.72
CA GLY A 288 -31.13 -15.58 -6.03
C GLY A 288 -32.37 -15.69 -6.89
N THR A 289 -33.42 -16.35 -6.39
CA THR A 289 -34.69 -16.50 -7.12
C THR A 289 -35.20 -15.14 -7.61
N GLY A 290 -35.34 -14.99 -8.92
CA GLY A 290 -35.76 -13.73 -9.58
C GLY A 290 -34.66 -12.68 -9.81
N ASN A 291 -33.43 -12.92 -9.34
CA ASN A 291 -32.30 -11.97 -9.41
C ASN A 291 -31.00 -12.59 -9.98
N TYR A 292 -31.06 -13.81 -10.50
CA TYR A 292 -29.93 -14.45 -11.16
C TYR A 292 -29.47 -13.65 -12.38
N LEU A 293 -28.18 -13.74 -12.68
CA LEU A 293 -27.66 -13.22 -13.95
C LEU A 293 -27.92 -14.27 -15.04
N PRO A 294 -28.23 -13.83 -16.28
CA PRO A 294 -28.29 -14.76 -17.39
C PRO A 294 -26.90 -15.32 -17.68
N SER A 295 -26.83 -16.63 -17.95
CA SER A 295 -25.65 -17.21 -18.58
C SER A 295 -25.57 -16.72 -20.03
N TYR A 296 -24.36 -16.65 -20.58
CA TYR A 296 -24.17 -16.29 -21.99
C TYR A 296 -25.01 -17.18 -22.91
N TYR A 297 -25.01 -18.49 -22.68
CA TYR A 297 -25.85 -19.45 -23.42
C TYR A 297 -27.34 -19.12 -23.32
N SER A 298 -27.86 -18.78 -22.13
CA SER A 298 -29.27 -18.42 -21.98
C SER A 298 -29.66 -17.14 -22.71
N ALA A 299 -28.69 -16.22 -22.89
CA ALA A 299 -28.91 -14.95 -23.57
C ALA A 299 -28.80 -15.06 -25.10
N THR A 300 -27.91 -15.90 -25.61
CA THR A 300 -27.54 -15.92 -27.04
C THR A 300 -27.80 -17.25 -27.75
N GLY A 301 -27.98 -18.34 -27.01
CA GLY A 301 -27.99 -19.71 -27.53
C GLY A 301 -26.60 -20.25 -27.88
N ASP A 302 -25.53 -19.50 -27.62
CA ASP A 302 -24.16 -19.88 -27.95
C ASP A 302 -23.49 -20.65 -26.80
N SER A 303 -23.07 -21.88 -27.07
CA SER A 303 -22.44 -22.79 -26.10
C SER A 303 -20.91 -22.68 -26.08
N SER A 304 -20.32 -21.69 -26.76
CA SER A 304 -18.88 -21.48 -26.85
C SER A 304 -18.22 -21.26 -25.49
N ALA A 305 -16.90 -21.48 -25.46
CA ALA A 305 -16.08 -21.15 -24.30
C ALA A 305 -16.08 -19.64 -24.01
N CYS A 306 -15.76 -19.27 -22.77
CA CYS A 306 -15.78 -17.87 -22.37
C CYS A 306 -14.73 -17.03 -23.06
N THR A 307 -15.13 -15.82 -23.44
CA THR A 307 -14.23 -14.73 -23.82
C THR A 307 -14.50 -13.58 -22.86
N PRO A 308 -13.57 -13.27 -21.93
CA PRO A 308 -12.23 -13.84 -21.79
C PRO A 308 -12.24 -15.22 -21.11
N SER A 309 -11.15 -15.98 -21.27
CA SER A 309 -10.95 -17.26 -20.59
C SER A 309 -10.58 -17.09 -19.11
N ALA A 310 -9.95 -15.97 -18.76
CA ALA A 310 -9.56 -15.64 -17.39
C ALA A 310 -10.80 -15.55 -16.47
N ILE A 311 -10.72 -16.25 -15.34
CA ILE A 311 -11.80 -16.29 -14.34
C ILE A 311 -11.67 -15.08 -13.41
N ILE A 312 -12.79 -14.54 -12.93
CA ILE A 312 -12.76 -13.51 -11.88
C ILE A 312 -12.02 -13.99 -10.63
N GLN A 313 -11.35 -13.06 -9.96
CA GLN A 313 -10.72 -13.28 -8.67
C GLN A 313 -11.44 -12.44 -7.61
N PRO A 314 -12.22 -13.05 -6.71
CA PRO A 314 -12.78 -12.36 -5.55
C PRO A 314 -11.70 -11.80 -4.61
N LEU A 315 -12.12 -10.91 -3.71
CA LEU A 315 -11.24 -10.21 -2.78
C LEU A 315 -10.31 -11.19 -2.06
N THR A 316 -9.00 -10.95 -2.19
CA THR A 316 -7.97 -11.72 -1.51
C THR A 316 -6.76 -10.84 -1.19
N SER A 317 -6.02 -11.21 -0.16
CA SER A 317 -4.68 -10.67 0.15
C SER A 317 -3.55 -11.56 -0.37
N ASP A 318 -3.89 -12.68 -1.04
CA ASP A 318 -2.91 -13.57 -1.65
C ASP A 318 -2.37 -12.96 -2.96
N LYS A 319 -1.18 -12.37 -2.88
CA LYS A 319 -0.46 -11.84 -4.05
C LYS A 319 -0.28 -12.88 -5.14
N SER A 320 0.04 -14.13 -4.80
CA SER A 320 0.30 -15.16 -5.80
C SER A 320 -0.96 -15.45 -6.63
N ALA A 321 -2.12 -15.58 -5.98
CA ALA A 321 -3.39 -15.79 -6.67
C ALA A 321 -3.76 -14.61 -7.59
N LEU A 322 -3.50 -13.38 -7.14
CA LEU A 322 -3.71 -12.17 -7.95
C LEU A 322 -2.78 -12.14 -9.16
N HIS A 323 -1.46 -12.36 -8.98
CA HIS A 323 -0.50 -12.41 -10.07
C HIS A 323 -0.82 -13.53 -11.07
N THR A 324 -1.24 -14.72 -10.61
CA THR A 324 -1.65 -15.81 -11.50
C THR A 324 -2.83 -15.39 -12.38
N THR A 325 -3.82 -14.71 -11.80
CA THR A 325 -4.98 -14.21 -12.55
C THR A 325 -4.54 -13.16 -13.58
N ILE A 326 -3.75 -12.15 -13.16
CA ILE A 326 -3.27 -11.08 -14.04
C ILE A 326 -2.41 -11.62 -15.18
N ASN A 327 -1.50 -12.54 -14.89
CA ASN A 327 -0.60 -13.10 -15.91
C ASN A 327 -1.31 -14.04 -16.89
N SER A 328 -2.54 -14.49 -16.57
CA SER A 328 -3.37 -15.33 -17.44
C SER A 328 -4.25 -14.54 -18.41
N LEU A 329 -4.24 -13.21 -18.34
CA LEU A 329 -5.10 -12.36 -19.15
C LEU A 329 -4.76 -12.46 -20.64
N THR A 330 -5.78 -12.68 -21.45
CA THR A 330 -5.68 -12.73 -22.92
C THR A 330 -6.75 -11.85 -23.53
N ALA A 331 -6.35 -11.06 -24.53
CA ALA A 331 -7.24 -10.15 -25.24
C ALA A 331 -8.16 -10.88 -26.24
N GLY A 332 -9.44 -10.52 -26.31
CA GLY A 332 -10.35 -11.05 -27.34
C GLY A 332 -11.79 -10.55 -27.22
N GLY A 333 -12.54 -10.57 -28.33
CA GLY A 333 -13.96 -10.18 -28.37
C GLY A 333 -14.25 -8.68 -28.31
N GLY A 334 -15.52 -8.31 -28.27
CA GLY A 334 -16.02 -6.94 -28.06
C GLY A 334 -16.15 -6.53 -26.60
N THR A 335 -16.57 -5.29 -26.34
CA THR A 335 -16.38 -4.60 -25.05
C THR A 335 -17.70 -4.45 -24.28
N ALA A 336 -17.95 -5.38 -23.33
CA ALA A 336 -19.08 -5.30 -22.39
C ALA A 336 -18.73 -4.51 -21.13
N GLY A 337 -18.43 -3.22 -21.30
CA GLY A 337 -17.96 -2.38 -20.20
C GLY A 337 -18.95 -2.18 -19.06
N ALA A 338 -20.26 -2.19 -19.36
CA ALA A 338 -21.30 -2.17 -18.34
C ALA A 338 -21.23 -3.42 -17.43
N LEU A 339 -21.04 -4.60 -18.02
CA LEU A 339 -20.86 -5.86 -17.31
C LEU A 339 -19.60 -5.85 -16.44
N GLY A 340 -18.47 -5.39 -16.99
CA GLY A 340 -17.23 -5.23 -16.22
C GLY A 340 -17.40 -4.29 -15.03
N THR A 341 -18.10 -3.18 -15.22
CA THR A 341 -18.41 -2.20 -14.17
C THR A 341 -19.30 -2.84 -13.09
N ALA A 342 -20.29 -3.64 -13.51
CA ALA A 342 -21.16 -4.37 -12.59
C ALA A 342 -20.35 -5.36 -11.74
N PHE A 343 -19.42 -6.10 -12.33
CA PHE A 343 -18.59 -7.04 -11.59
C PHE A 343 -17.63 -6.37 -10.61
N ALA A 344 -17.05 -5.21 -10.96
CA ALA A 344 -16.29 -4.42 -9.98
C ALA A 344 -17.16 -4.03 -8.78
N TYR A 345 -18.44 -3.68 -9.02
CA TYR A 345 -19.38 -3.39 -7.94
C TYR A 345 -19.73 -4.64 -7.11
N TYR A 346 -20.02 -5.77 -7.76
CA TYR A 346 -20.39 -7.03 -7.10
C TYR A 346 -19.26 -7.60 -6.25
N LEU A 347 -18.01 -7.48 -6.70
CA LEU A 347 -16.83 -7.92 -5.94
C LEU A 347 -16.58 -7.07 -4.69
N LEU A 348 -17.10 -5.84 -4.64
CA LEU A 348 -17.01 -4.95 -3.48
C LEU A 348 -18.27 -4.97 -2.61
N SER A 349 -19.36 -5.58 -3.05
CA SER A 349 -20.63 -5.53 -2.34
C SER A 349 -20.74 -6.60 -1.25
N PRO A 350 -20.96 -6.23 0.03
CA PRO A 350 -21.26 -7.18 1.09
C PRO A 350 -22.54 -8.00 0.83
N ASN A 351 -23.46 -7.52 -0.03
CA ASN A 351 -24.65 -8.31 -0.40
C ASN A 351 -24.28 -9.57 -1.18
N TRP A 352 -23.13 -9.57 -1.87
CA TRP A 352 -22.62 -10.71 -2.62
C TRP A 352 -21.71 -11.64 -1.80
N ALA A 353 -21.54 -11.39 -0.49
CA ALA A 353 -20.66 -12.19 0.36
C ALA A 353 -20.99 -13.70 0.36
N SER A 354 -22.27 -14.06 0.24
CA SER A 354 -22.70 -15.46 0.15
C SER A 354 -22.26 -16.17 -1.12
N VAL A 355 -22.00 -15.43 -2.20
CA VAL A 355 -21.50 -15.98 -3.48
C VAL A 355 -20.01 -16.27 -3.38
N TRP A 356 -19.24 -15.36 -2.78
CA TRP A 356 -17.77 -15.43 -2.72
C TRP A 356 -17.24 -16.31 -1.59
N GLY A 357 -18.07 -16.60 -0.59
CA GLY A 357 -17.67 -17.31 0.63
C GLY A 357 -16.98 -16.39 1.65
N THR A 358 -16.73 -16.92 2.85
CA THR A 358 -16.31 -16.12 4.01
C THR A 358 -14.92 -15.49 3.86
N ALA A 359 -13.97 -16.17 3.21
CA ALA A 359 -12.61 -15.67 3.02
C ALA A 359 -12.55 -14.44 2.10
N SER A 360 -13.44 -14.38 1.10
CA SER A 360 -13.50 -13.30 0.11
C SER A 360 -14.72 -12.39 0.28
N ALA A 361 -15.42 -12.49 1.42
CA ALA A 361 -16.55 -11.65 1.73
C ALA A 361 -16.14 -10.17 1.85
N PRO A 362 -16.78 -9.26 1.08
CA PRO A 362 -16.53 -7.82 1.20
C PRO A 362 -17.05 -7.28 2.54
N GLY A 363 -16.36 -6.29 3.10
CA GLY A 363 -16.76 -5.64 4.34
C GLY A 363 -18.07 -4.86 4.22
N SER A 364 -18.71 -4.59 5.36
CA SER A 364 -20.01 -3.91 5.42
C SER A 364 -19.95 -2.47 4.88
N TYR A 365 -21.04 -2.01 4.25
CA TYR A 365 -21.17 -0.60 3.85
C TYR A 365 -21.17 0.35 5.06
N SER A 366 -21.61 -0.10 6.23
CA SER A 366 -21.59 0.72 7.46
C SER A 366 -20.17 1.09 7.90
N ASP A 367 -19.16 0.28 7.54
CA ASP A 367 -17.77 0.51 7.93
C ASP A 367 -17.09 1.61 7.10
N LEU A 368 -17.73 2.03 5.99
CA LEU A 368 -17.29 3.17 5.19
C LEU A 368 -17.49 4.51 5.92
N THR A 369 -18.48 4.59 6.81
CA THR A 369 -18.78 5.80 7.59
C THR A 369 -18.42 5.65 9.07
N THR A 370 -18.35 4.42 9.58
CA THR A 370 -17.96 4.17 10.97
C THR A 370 -16.48 4.46 11.15
N LEU A 371 -16.14 5.31 12.12
CA LEU A 371 -14.76 5.66 12.39
C LEU A 371 -14.07 4.62 13.29
N ASN A 372 -12.78 4.42 13.08
CA ASN A 372 -11.87 3.70 13.93
C ASN A 372 -11.41 4.56 15.13
N SER A 373 -10.55 4.00 15.99
CA SER A 373 -9.97 4.72 17.14
C SER A 373 -9.12 5.95 16.75
N ASN A 374 -8.72 6.05 15.49
CA ASN A 374 -7.87 7.10 14.95
C ASN A 374 -8.68 8.19 14.21
N GLY A 375 -10.01 8.11 14.23
CA GLY A 375 -10.89 9.10 13.61
C GLY A 375 -11.03 8.98 12.08
N ALA A 376 -10.59 7.89 11.46
CA ALA A 376 -10.80 7.61 10.04
C ALA A 376 -11.81 6.47 9.84
N ALA A 377 -12.38 6.32 8.64
CA ALA A 377 -13.30 5.23 8.34
C ALA A 377 -12.67 3.85 8.65
N LYS A 378 -13.46 2.87 9.09
CA LYS A 378 -12.95 1.50 9.32
C LYS A 378 -12.61 0.77 8.02
N LEU A 379 -13.29 1.12 6.93
CA LEU A 379 -13.13 0.50 5.63
C LEU A 379 -13.13 1.58 4.54
N GLN A 380 -12.34 1.37 3.50
CA GLN A 380 -12.38 2.13 2.26
C GLN A 380 -12.52 1.14 1.10
N LYS A 381 -13.43 1.45 0.18
CA LYS A 381 -13.67 0.66 -1.03
C LYS A 381 -13.34 1.48 -2.27
N TYR A 382 -12.54 0.91 -3.16
CA TYR A 382 -12.11 1.54 -4.39
C TYR A 382 -12.42 0.65 -5.59
N ALA A 383 -13.10 1.20 -6.60
CA ALA A 383 -13.26 0.55 -7.90
C ALA A 383 -12.32 1.23 -8.89
N VAL A 384 -11.45 0.46 -9.55
CA VAL A 384 -10.57 0.95 -10.61
C VAL A 384 -11.06 0.34 -11.91
N LEU A 385 -11.64 1.19 -12.76
CA LEU A 385 -12.25 0.78 -14.02
C LEU A 385 -11.35 1.22 -15.17
N MET A 386 -10.93 0.28 -16.01
CA MET A 386 -10.05 0.56 -17.13
C MET A 386 -10.64 0.03 -18.43
N THR A 387 -10.49 0.80 -19.51
CA THR A 387 -10.87 0.42 -20.89
C THR A 387 -10.04 1.18 -21.91
N ASP A 388 -9.85 0.59 -23.10
CA ASP A 388 -9.16 1.22 -24.23
C ASP A 388 -10.11 1.58 -25.39
N GLY A 389 -11.42 1.48 -25.16
CA GLY A 389 -12.40 1.53 -26.23
C GLY A 389 -13.81 1.90 -25.82
N ASP A 390 -14.66 1.99 -26.83
CA ASP A 390 -16.08 2.21 -26.67
C ASP A 390 -16.81 0.93 -26.25
N TYR A 391 -17.83 1.07 -25.40
CA TYR A 391 -18.67 -0.07 -25.02
C TYR A 391 -19.63 -0.40 -26.15
N ASN A 392 -19.55 -1.62 -26.67
CA ASN A 392 -20.31 -2.05 -27.84
C ASN A 392 -20.99 -3.42 -27.66
N ILE A 393 -20.90 -4.02 -26.46
CA ILE A 393 -21.60 -5.26 -26.10
C ILE A 393 -22.47 -5.01 -24.87
N MET A 394 -23.68 -5.58 -24.88
CA MET A 394 -24.52 -5.80 -23.70
C MET A 394 -25.32 -7.09 -23.87
N GLY A 395 -25.54 -7.84 -22.80
CA GLY A 395 -26.30 -9.09 -22.85
C GLY A 395 -25.63 -10.17 -23.71
N GLY A 396 -24.32 -10.06 -23.95
CA GLY A 396 -23.56 -10.97 -24.82
C GLY A 396 -23.69 -10.70 -26.32
N VAL A 397 -24.41 -9.65 -26.73
CA VAL A 397 -24.62 -9.30 -28.14
C VAL A 397 -24.25 -7.84 -28.42
N GLY A 398 -24.15 -7.49 -29.70
CA GLY A 398 -23.90 -6.11 -30.13
C GLY A 398 -24.93 -5.15 -29.57
N ALA A 399 -24.47 -4.05 -28.98
CA ALA A 399 -25.29 -3.03 -28.36
C ALA A 399 -24.94 -1.63 -28.88
N ASN A 400 -25.92 -0.73 -28.83
CA ASN A 400 -25.66 0.69 -29.08
C ASN A 400 -24.81 1.25 -27.94
N GLN A 401 -23.76 2.00 -28.32
CA GLN A 401 -22.82 2.62 -27.39
C GLN A 401 -23.49 3.49 -26.32
N THR A 402 -24.53 4.25 -26.68
CA THR A 402 -25.25 5.11 -25.73
C THR A 402 -25.92 4.27 -24.65
N THR A 403 -26.54 3.15 -25.02
CA THR A 403 -27.18 2.23 -24.07
C THR A 403 -26.15 1.61 -23.13
N ALA A 404 -25.02 1.13 -23.67
CA ALA A 404 -23.96 0.52 -22.88
C ALA A 404 -23.30 1.52 -21.92
N ASN A 405 -23.04 2.75 -22.39
CA ASN A 405 -22.50 3.82 -21.56
C ASN A 405 -23.48 4.22 -20.45
N ASN A 406 -24.78 4.36 -20.74
CA ASN A 406 -25.79 4.71 -19.73
C ASN A 406 -25.94 3.63 -18.66
N ALA A 407 -25.83 2.35 -19.05
CA ALA A 407 -25.81 1.23 -18.11
C ALA A 407 -24.60 1.31 -17.17
N ALA A 408 -23.40 1.52 -17.70
CA ALA A 408 -22.19 1.71 -16.91
C ALA A 408 -22.31 2.93 -15.96
N LEU A 409 -22.80 4.07 -16.45
CA LEU A 409 -23.00 5.28 -15.64
C LEU A 409 -23.99 5.07 -14.49
N SER A 410 -25.04 4.28 -14.71
CA SER A 410 -26.00 3.91 -13.66
C SER A 410 -25.33 3.09 -12.56
N LEU A 411 -24.47 2.14 -12.93
CA LEU A 411 -23.68 1.35 -11.98
C LEU A 411 -22.64 2.21 -11.24
N CYS A 412 -21.95 3.11 -11.93
CA CYS A 412 -21.02 4.05 -11.28
C CYS A 412 -21.74 4.95 -10.28
N THR A 413 -22.94 5.41 -10.62
CA THR A 413 -23.79 6.19 -9.70
C THR A 413 -24.20 5.37 -8.49
N ALA A 414 -24.60 4.11 -8.68
CA ALA A 414 -24.93 3.21 -7.57
C ALA A 414 -23.72 2.96 -6.64
N MET A 415 -22.53 2.76 -7.20
CA MET A 415 -21.28 2.63 -6.43
C MET A 415 -20.99 3.88 -5.60
N LYS A 416 -21.04 5.06 -6.23
CA LYS A 416 -20.79 6.35 -5.56
C LYS A 416 -21.80 6.62 -4.44
N ASN A 417 -23.07 6.30 -4.66
CA ASN A 417 -24.12 6.43 -3.64
C ASN A 417 -23.91 5.52 -2.43
N ARG A 418 -23.14 4.43 -2.56
CA ARG A 418 -22.73 3.55 -1.44
C ARG A 418 -21.41 3.98 -0.79
N GLY A 419 -20.79 5.07 -1.24
CA GLY A 419 -19.51 5.54 -0.71
C GLY A 419 -18.29 4.80 -1.28
N ILE A 420 -18.44 4.07 -2.39
CA ILE A 420 -17.31 3.49 -3.13
C ILE A 420 -16.67 4.58 -3.97
N VAL A 421 -15.35 4.70 -3.87
CA VAL A 421 -14.56 5.64 -4.67
C VAL A 421 -14.22 4.99 -6.01
N VAL A 422 -14.74 5.56 -7.09
CA VAL A 422 -14.53 5.10 -8.47
C VAL A 422 -13.40 5.89 -9.13
N TYR A 423 -12.34 5.17 -9.50
CA TYR A 423 -11.27 5.57 -10.40
C TYR A 423 -11.55 5.04 -11.81
N THR A 424 -11.24 5.85 -12.82
CA THR A 424 -11.40 5.44 -14.22
C THR A 424 -10.14 5.74 -15.01
N VAL A 425 -9.68 4.79 -15.82
CA VAL A 425 -8.50 4.90 -16.66
C VAL A 425 -8.89 4.65 -18.11
N GLY A 426 -8.74 5.67 -18.95
CA GLY A 426 -8.87 5.56 -20.39
C GLY A 426 -7.51 5.30 -21.03
N PHE A 427 -7.34 4.19 -21.73
CA PHE A 427 -6.05 3.86 -22.35
C PHE A 427 -6.09 4.05 -23.87
N GLU A 428 -5.26 4.93 -24.41
CA GLU A 428 -5.17 5.25 -25.84
C GLU A 428 -6.54 5.50 -26.51
N LEU A 429 -7.42 6.24 -25.83
CA LEU A 429 -8.78 6.56 -26.31
C LEU A 429 -8.81 7.48 -27.54
N GLN A 430 -7.66 7.89 -28.07
CA GLN A 430 -7.54 8.67 -29.30
C GLN A 430 -8.15 7.96 -30.53
N TYR A 431 -8.36 6.64 -30.44
CA TYR A 431 -9.01 5.82 -31.47
C TYR A 431 -10.49 5.52 -31.13
N SER A 432 -10.97 6.00 -29.99
CA SER A 432 -12.34 5.80 -29.51
C SER A 432 -13.20 7.04 -29.77
N SER A 433 -14.51 6.89 -29.62
CA SER A 433 -15.41 8.03 -29.68
C SER A 433 -15.22 8.97 -28.49
N ALA A 434 -15.58 10.25 -28.68
CA ALA A 434 -15.63 11.21 -27.56
C ALA A 434 -16.58 10.78 -26.43
N ALA A 435 -17.51 9.84 -26.70
CA ALA A 435 -18.42 9.30 -25.71
C ALA A 435 -17.70 8.38 -24.71
N ALA A 436 -16.63 7.67 -25.09
CA ALA A 436 -15.82 6.87 -24.15
C ALA A 436 -15.19 7.76 -23.08
N THR A 437 -14.51 8.84 -23.49
CA THR A 437 -13.89 9.80 -22.56
C THR A 437 -14.95 10.46 -21.67
N THR A 438 -16.10 10.83 -22.23
CA THR A 438 -17.21 11.44 -21.48
C THR A 438 -17.78 10.46 -20.44
N MET A 439 -17.98 9.20 -20.81
CA MET A 439 -18.47 8.15 -19.93
C MET A 439 -17.51 7.91 -18.77
N LEU A 440 -16.20 7.75 -19.03
CA LEU A 440 -15.20 7.53 -17.99
C LEU A 440 -15.10 8.74 -17.04
N THR A 441 -15.04 9.95 -17.59
CA THR A 441 -15.00 11.19 -16.79
C THR A 441 -16.24 11.32 -15.89
N SER A 442 -17.42 10.94 -16.39
CA SER A 442 -18.69 11.03 -15.62
C SER A 442 -18.85 9.89 -14.61
N CYS A 443 -18.30 8.72 -14.92
CA CYS A 443 -18.30 7.56 -14.04
C CYS A 443 -17.39 7.79 -12.81
N ALA A 444 -16.23 8.42 -13.00
CA ALA A 444 -15.30 8.78 -11.93
C ALA A 444 -15.97 9.53 -10.77
N THR A 445 -15.38 9.43 -9.57
CA THR A 445 -15.89 10.13 -8.37
C THR A 445 -15.80 11.64 -8.51
N SER A 446 -14.68 12.12 -9.05
CA SER A 446 -14.48 13.49 -9.51
C SER A 446 -13.44 13.48 -10.63
N SER A 447 -13.19 14.65 -11.24
CA SER A 447 -12.18 14.80 -12.29
C SER A 447 -10.76 14.37 -11.86
N SER A 448 -10.42 14.41 -10.56
CA SER A 448 -9.12 13.95 -10.05
C SER A 448 -8.97 12.43 -9.98
N TYR A 449 -10.06 11.67 -10.20
CA TYR A 449 -10.09 10.21 -10.24
C TYR A 449 -10.15 9.66 -11.67
N PHE A 450 -10.15 10.53 -12.67
CA PHE A 450 -10.05 10.16 -14.08
C PHE A 450 -8.60 10.30 -14.58
N TYR A 451 -8.14 9.31 -15.33
CA TYR A 451 -6.82 9.26 -15.93
C TYR A 451 -6.95 9.02 -17.43
N ASP A 452 -6.39 9.93 -18.21
CA ASP A 452 -6.25 9.79 -19.66
C ASP A 452 -4.83 9.32 -19.98
N ALA A 453 -4.67 8.01 -20.19
CA ALA A 453 -3.41 7.37 -20.47
C ALA A 453 -3.21 7.22 -21.99
N SER A 454 -2.62 8.24 -22.62
CA SER A 454 -2.39 8.26 -24.08
C SER A 454 -1.21 7.40 -24.56
N SER A 455 -0.59 6.60 -23.69
CA SER A 455 0.54 5.73 -24.01
C SER A 455 0.74 4.66 -22.95
N GLU A 456 1.49 3.61 -23.28
CA GLU A 456 1.84 2.53 -22.35
C GLU A 456 2.54 3.03 -21.07
N ALA A 457 3.47 3.97 -21.21
CA ALA A 457 4.14 4.57 -20.06
C ALA A 457 3.17 5.39 -19.18
N ALA A 458 2.21 6.08 -19.80
CA ALA A 458 1.17 6.80 -19.08
C ALA A 458 0.20 5.84 -18.36
N LEU A 459 -0.06 4.66 -18.92
CA LEU A 459 -0.88 3.63 -18.27
C LEU A 459 -0.22 3.12 -16.99
N VAL A 460 1.07 2.76 -17.06
CA VAL A 460 1.84 2.32 -15.88
C VAL A 460 1.89 3.45 -14.83
N ALA A 461 2.11 4.69 -15.26
CA ALA A 461 2.12 5.84 -14.36
C ALA A 461 0.76 6.09 -13.70
N ALA A 462 -0.35 5.93 -14.43
CA ALA A 462 -1.70 6.07 -13.91
C ALA A 462 -2.01 5.01 -12.84
N PHE A 463 -1.74 3.74 -13.12
CA PHE A 463 -1.93 2.65 -12.15
C PHE A 463 -1.07 2.84 -10.90
N ARG A 464 0.18 3.28 -11.07
CA ARG A 464 1.06 3.60 -9.95
C ARG A 464 0.54 4.77 -9.13
N ASP A 465 0.10 5.87 -9.75
CA ASP A 465 -0.47 7.02 -9.03
C ASP A 465 -1.76 6.65 -8.29
N ILE A 466 -2.61 5.81 -8.89
CA ILE A 466 -3.81 5.26 -8.22
C ILE A 466 -3.38 4.43 -7.00
N ALA A 467 -2.44 3.50 -7.16
CA ALA A 467 -1.93 2.69 -6.06
C ALA A 467 -1.36 3.56 -4.93
N LEU A 468 -0.62 4.62 -5.29
CA LEU A 468 -0.06 5.58 -4.35
C LEU A 468 -1.13 6.42 -3.63
N LYS A 469 -2.20 6.83 -4.31
CA LYS A 469 -3.32 7.55 -3.69
C LYS A 469 -4.18 6.67 -2.79
N ILE A 470 -4.30 5.39 -3.14
CA ILE A 470 -4.89 4.37 -2.26
C ILE A 470 -3.93 4.07 -1.08
N SER A 471 -2.62 4.28 -1.26
CA SER A 471 -1.60 4.11 -0.21
C SER A 471 -1.42 5.33 0.69
N SER A 472 -1.85 5.23 1.95
CA SER A 472 -1.49 6.21 2.97
C SER A 472 -0.05 6.01 3.47
N LEU A 473 0.73 7.08 3.60
CA LEU A 473 2.11 7.07 4.13
C LEU A 473 2.14 6.84 5.66
N ARG A 474 3.05 5.99 6.16
CA ARG A 474 3.33 5.83 7.60
C ARG A 474 4.82 5.99 7.93
N LEU A 475 5.10 6.56 9.10
CA LEU A 475 6.38 6.52 9.82
C LEU A 475 6.41 5.36 10.82
N THR A 476 7.48 4.59 10.83
CA THR A 476 7.84 3.63 11.88
C THR A 476 9.20 4.02 12.44
N ASN A 477 9.24 4.32 13.75
CA ASN A 477 10.46 4.72 14.47
C ASN A 477 11.09 3.53 15.17
#